data_AF-G9WYF4-F1
#
_entry.id   AF-G9WYF4-F1
#
_cell.length_a   1.000
_cell.length_b   1.000
_cell.length_c   1.000
_cell.angle_alpha   90.00
_cell.angle_beta   90.00
_cell.angle_gamma   90.00
#
_symmetry.space_group_name_H-M   'P 1'
#
loop_
_entity.id
_entity.type
_entity.pdbx_description
1 polymer ?
#
loop_
_entity_poly.entity_id
_entity_poly.type
_entity_poly.pdbx_seq_one_letter_code
_entity_poly.pdbx_strand_id
1 'polypeptide(L)'
;MKKFKLILLFTLMFTILSSTCSNATDKYSKIYPDCKTKKGKYTISYTKKKGLNLYIKGNSKPVVSIPYSPEILDYVLNDEKIYYSYNKKIMQFDISTKKKISIKEFKNNPNICAVRDEYIYVTVYPFDENHEGAYETDFYKINMKNKETKLLAKNASSIVLAENNIFYRPTTTDVSGQPLYSIDYNGKNLKKISDDVIHYQVINKKLYFVTESIQDFIQTVYVSNVDGTDKKQLAGNIDGYVYNITPTDIYYSVIGNDTKNYKLNLSTKKIEIVKQINTNVYELNY
;
A
#
# COMPACT_ATOMS: atom_id res chain seq x y z
N MET A 1 5.89 -65.85 0.71
CA MET A 1 6.88 -64.84 0.26
C MET A 1 6.24 -63.46 0.39
N LYS A 2 6.53 -62.71 1.45
CA LYS A 2 7.43 -61.53 1.43
C LYS A 2 7.10 -60.58 0.26
N LYS A 3 6.37 -59.48 0.51
CA LYS A 3 6.86 -58.07 0.60
C LYS A 3 6.07 -57.26 -0.47
N PHE A 4 5.63 -56.01 -0.35
CA PHE A 4 5.92 -54.87 0.53
C PHE A 4 4.73 -53.88 0.46
N LYS A 5 4.51 -53.14 1.55
CA LYS A 5 3.65 -51.95 1.63
C LYS A 5 4.15 -50.87 0.67
N LEU A 6 3.26 -50.19 -0.05
CA LEU A 6 3.46 -48.77 -0.37
C LEU A 6 2.11 -48.06 -0.48
N ILE A 7 1.70 -47.48 0.65
CA ILE A 7 0.70 -46.42 0.71
C ILE A 7 1.35 -45.21 0.04
N LEU A 8 0.92 -44.84 -1.16
CA LEU A 8 1.20 -43.52 -1.74
C LEU A 8 0.03 -42.60 -1.42
N LEU A 9 0.02 -42.12 -0.18
CA LEU A 9 -0.73 -40.92 0.18
C LEU A 9 0.02 -39.76 -0.49
N PHE A 10 -0.40 -39.37 -1.70
CA PHE A 10 0.04 -38.09 -2.28
C PHE A 10 -0.70 -36.98 -1.52
N THR A 11 -0.23 -36.69 -0.31
CA THR A 11 -0.47 -35.40 0.33
C THR A 11 0.25 -34.36 -0.51
N LEU A 12 -0.45 -33.87 -1.53
CA LEU A 12 -0.14 -32.64 -2.22
C LEU A 12 -0.31 -31.53 -1.17
N MET A 13 0.74 -31.31 -0.38
CA MET A 13 0.95 -30.07 0.36
C MET A 13 1.10 -28.97 -0.69
N PHE A 14 -0.02 -28.51 -1.25
CA PHE A 14 -0.12 -27.17 -1.76
C PHE A 14 0.06 -26.25 -0.55
N THR A 15 1.31 -25.98 -0.19
CA THR A 15 1.63 -24.71 0.43
C THR A 15 1.19 -23.67 -0.59
N ILE A 16 -0.02 -23.15 -0.39
CA ILE A 16 -0.41 -21.87 -0.97
C ILE A 16 0.71 -20.93 -0.55
N LEU A 17 1.61 -20.61 -1.49
CA LEU A 17 2.39 -19.40 -1.43
C LEU A 17 1.35 -18.30 -1.41
N SER A 18 0.91 -17.90 -0.21
CA SER A 18 0.38 -16.57 -0.03
C SER A 18 1.49 -15.66 -0.55
N SER A 19 1.14 -14.90 -1.58
CA SER A 19 1.99 -13.90 -2.22
C SER A 19 2.61 -13.03 -1.14
N THR A 20 3.82 -13.41 -0.72
CA THR A 20 4.65 -12.67 0.21
C THR A 20 5.64 -11.94 -0.66
N CYS A 21 5.29 -10.71 -1.00
CA CYS A 21 6.25 -9.68 -1.36
C CYS A 21 5.78 -8.38 -0.70
N SER A 22 5.87 -8.30 0.62
CA SER A 22 6.57 -7.15 1.19
C SER A 22 8.03 -7.55 1.17
N ASN A 23 8.90 -6.77 0.53
CA ASN A 23 10.33 -7.02 0.56
C ASN A 23 10.78 -7.26 2.01
N ALA A 24 11.54 -8.33 2.21
CA ALA A 24 12.00 -8.81 3.51
C ALA A 24 13.07 -7.90 4.16
N THR A 25 13.03 -6.59 3.91
CA THR A 25 14.00 -5.61 4.43
C THR A 25 13.36 -4.36 5.03
N ASP A 26 12.06 -4.13 4.85
CA ASP A 26 11.43 -2.93 5.41
C ASP A 26 11.18 -3.13 6.90
N LYS A 27 11.86 -2.35 7.74
CA LYS A 27 11.70 -2.32 9.20
C LYS A 27 10.23 -2.16 9.62
N TYR A 28 9.45 -1.44 8.81
CA TYR A 28 8.04 -1.15 9.05
C TYR A 28 7.14 -1.86 8.04
N SER A 29 5.91 -2.16 8.43
CA SER A 29 4.91 -2.75 7.53
C SER A 29 3.52 -2.22 7.81
N LYS A 30 2.86 -1.77 6.75
CA LYS A 30 1.46 -1.35 6.77
C LYS A 30 0.56 -2.59 6.80
N ILE A 31 -0.51 -2.54 7.60
CA ILE A 31 -1.46 -3.63 7.79
C ILE A 31 -2.84 -3.17 7.33
N TYR A 32 -3.38 -3.94 6.40
CA TYR A 32 -4.67 -3.67 5.78
C TYR A 32 -5.79 -4.47 6.46
N PRO A 33 -7.04 -3.98 6.41
CA PRO A 33 -8.21 -4.71 6.89
C PRO A 33 -8.31 -6.13 6.33
N ASP A 34 -8.92 -7.01 7.12
CA ASP A 34 -9.29 -8.37 6.73
C ASP A 34 -8.11 -9.23 6.24
N CYS A 35 -6.94 -9.02 6.84
CA CYS A 35 -5.72 -9.74 6.51
C CYS A 35 -5.25 -10.70 7.61
N LYS A 36 -4.54 -11.76 7.18
CA LYS A 36 -3.75 -12.62 8.04
C LYS A 36 -2.36 -12.78 7.43
N THR A 37 -1.35 -12.21 8.08
CA THR A 37 0.03 -12.17 7.56
C THR A 37 1.06 -12.47 8.65
N LYS A 38 2.33 -12.60 8.26
CA LYS A 38 3.46 -12.77 9.17
C LYS A 38 4.45 -11.65 8.99
N LYS A 39 4.96 -11.10 10.09
CA LYS A 39 6.05 -10.11 10.09
C LYS A 39 6.96 -10.38 11.29
N GLY A 40 8.25 -10.57 11.02
CA GLY A 40 9.20 -10.96 12.06
C GLY A 40 8.71 -12.19 12.83
N LYS A 41 8.65 -12.07 14.16
CA LYS A 41 8.13 -13.14 15.05
C LYS A 41 6.60 -13.18 15.17
N TYR A 42 5.89 -12.22 14.57
CA TYR A 42 4.46 -12.05 14.76
C TYR A 42 3.64 -12.67 13.63
N THR A 43 2.58 -13.37 14.01
CA THR A 43 1.41 -13.58 13.14
C THR A 43 0.40 -12.48 13.43
N ILE A 44 -0.02 -11.77 12.39
CA ILE A 44 -0.94 -10.65 12.45
C ILE A 44 -2.30 -11.11 11.95
N SER A 45 -3.36 -10.72 12.66
CA SER A 45 -4.75 -10.90 12.25
C SER A 45 -5.50 -9.60 12.47
N TYR A 46 -6.08 -9.05 11.42
CA TYR A 46 -6.91 -7.85 11.50
C TYR A 46 -8.25 -8.12 10.84
N THR A 47 -9.36 -7.91 11.57
CA THR A 47 -10.71 -7.96 11.00
C THR A 47 -11.58 -6.85 11.57
N LYS A 48 -12.62 -6.45 10.82
CA LYS A 48 -13.62 -5.46 11.30
C LYS A 48 -14.37 -5.89 12.57
N LYS A 49 -14.37 -7.20 12.90
CA LYS A 49 -15.01 -7.72 14.10
C LYS A 49 -14.09 -7.73 15.33
N LYS A 50 -12.80 -8.02 15.14
CA LYS A 50 -11.85 -8.28 16.25
C LYS A 50 -10.78 -7.21 16.41
N GLY A 51 -10.67 -6.27 15.48
CA GLY A 51 -9.55 -5.34 15.42
C GLY A 51 -8.22 -6.04 15.15
N LEU A 52 -7.13 -5.35 15.46
CA LEU A 52 -5.78 -5.84 15.25
C LEU A 52 -5.37 -6.76 16.41
N ASN A 53 -4.91 -7.96 16.07
CA ASN A 53 -4.36 -8.92 17.00
C ASN A 53 -2.98 -9.41 16.53
N LEU A 54 -2.02 -9.41 17.45
CA LEU A 54 -0.66 -9.93 17.24
C LEU A 54 -0.46 -11.21 18.06
N TYR A 55 0.04 -12.26 17.42
CA TYR A 55 0.33 -13.55 18.03
C TYR A 55 1.81 -13.87 17.87
N ILE A 56 2.40 -14.53 18.87
CA ILE A 56 3.72 -15.13 18.77
C ILE A 56 3.54 -16.64 18.58
N LYS A 57 4.42 -17.28 17.80
CA LYS A 57 4.36 -18.73 17.57
C LYS A 57 4.31 -19.49 18.91
N GLY A 58 3.34 -20.42 19.03
CA GLY A 58 3.11 -21.19 20.25
C GLY A 58 2.12 -20.55 21.23
N ASN A 59 1.78 -19.27 21.07
CA ASN A 59 0.79 -18.61 21.92
C ASN A 59 -0.60 -18.70 21.30
N SER A 60 -1.57 -19.24 22.05
CA SER A 60 -2.98 -19.24 21.66
C SER A 60 -3.66 -17.90 21.92
N LYS A 61 -3.19 -17.13 22.90
CA LYS A 61 -3.66 -15.77 23.21
C LYS A 61 -2.83 -14.72 22.47
N PRO A 62 -3.46 -13.64 21.98
CA PRO A 62 -2.73 -12.54 21.37
C PRO A 62 -1.87 -11.83 22.42
N VAL A 63 -0.66 -11.43 22.01
CA VAL A 63 0.20 -10.58 22.83
C VAL A 63 -0.21 -9.11 22.75
N VAL A 64 -0.91 -8.70 21.70
CA VAL A 64 -1.52 -7.37 21.59
C VAL A 64 -2.89 -7.52 20.96
N SER A 65 -3.86 -6.79 21.51
CA SER A 65 -5.21 -6.64 20.97
C SER A 65 -5.58 -5.17 20.98
N ILE A 66 -5.77 -4.59 19.79
CA ILE A 66 -6.34 -3.25 19.61
C ILE A 66 -7.73 -3.46 19.01
N PRO A 67 -8.82 -3.08 19.73
CA PRO A 67 -10.18 -3.23 19.23
C PRO A 67 -10.39 -2.53 17.89
N TYR A 68 -11.29 -3.06 17.08
CA TYR A 68 -11.69 -2.39 15.84
C TYR A 68 -12.32 -1.04 16.19
N SER A 69 -11.96 -0.03 15.41
CA SER A 69 -12.64 1.25 15.37
C SER A 69 -12.66 1.73 13.93
N PRO A 70 -13.80 2.24 13.44
CA PRO A 70 -13.89 2.80 12.09
C PRO A 70 -13.00 4.05 11.92
N GLU A 71 -12.55 4.66 13.02
CA GLU A 71 -11.62 5.79 13.00
C GLU A 71 -10.16 5.36 12.74
N ILE A 72 -9.86 4.07 12.87
CA ILE A 72 -8.51 3.54 12.60
C ILE A 72 -8.47 3.06 11.17
N LEU A 73 -7.93 3.91 10.30
CA LEU A 73 -7.80 3.61 8.88
C LEU A 73 -6.72 2.56 8.62
N ASP A 74 -5.57 2.71 9.29
CA ASP A 74 -4.37 1.91 9.00
C ASP A 74 -3.51 1.69 10.25
N TYR A 75 -2.81 0.56 10.27
CA TYR A 75 -1.72 0.30 11.22
C TYR A 75 -0.39 0.19 10.48
N VAL A 76 0.68 0.70 11.09
CA VAL A 76 2.06 0.46 10.66
C VAL A 76 2.84 -0.08 11.85
N LEU A 77 3.49 -1.23 11.72
CA LEU A 77 4.28 -1.80 12.82
C LEU A 77 5.70 -2.21 12.43
N ASN A 78 6.55 -2.28 13.43
CA ASN A 78 7.82 -3.02 13.42
C ASN A 78 7.81 -4.07 14.55
N ASP A 79 8.97 -4.65 14.87
CA ASP A 79 9.06 -5.69 15.91
C ASP A 79 8.83 -5.19 17.35
N GLU A 80 8.80 -3.88 17.58
CA GLU A 80 8.72 -3.25 18.90
C GLU A 80 7.46 -2.40 19.11
N LYS A 81 6.96 -1.77 18.05
CA LYS A 81 5.97 -0.70 18.13
C LYS A 81 4.93 -0.80 17.02
N ILE A 82 3.73 -0.34 17.34
CA ILE A 82 2.61 -0.16 16.42
C ILE A 82 2.25 1.32 16.39
N TYR A 83 2.09 1.86 15.19
CA TYR A 83 1.65 3.21 14.91
C TYR A 83 0.30 3.15 14.21
N TYR A 84 -0.63 4.00 14.61
CA TYR A 84 -1.97 4.04 14.03
C TYR A 84 -2.61 5.41 14.26
N SER A 85 -3.51 5.81 13.37
CA SER A 85 -4.37 6.96 13.60
C SER A 85 -5.59 6.56 14.43
N TYR A 86 -6.00 7.41 15.37
CA TYR A 86 -7.21 7.22 16.16
C TYR A 86 -7.66 8.56 16.73
N ASN A 87 -8.93 8.93 16.57
CA ASN A 87 -9.52 10.17 17.08
C ASN A 87 -8.61 11.40 16.85
N LYS A 88 -8.33 11.70 15.58
CA LYS A 88 -7.48 12.83 15.12
C LYS A 88 -6.03 12.81 15.64
N LYS A 89 -5.57 11.70 16.20
CA LYS A 89 -4.22 11.55 16.78
C LYS A 89 -3.43 10.48 16.06
N ILE A 90 -2.12 10.69 15.99
CA ILE A 90 -1.16 9.63 15.72
C ILE A 90 -0.76 9.01 17.04
N MET A 91 -1.08 7.73 17.19
CA MET A 91 -0.84 6.94 18.38
C MET A 91 0.37 6.02 18.16
N GLN A 92 1.11 5.78 19.23
CA GLN A 92 2.12 4.73 19.30
C GLN A 92 1.77 3.78 20.44
N PHE A 93 1.88 2.49 20.17
CA PHE A 93 1.75 1.41 21.14
C PHE A 93 3.07 0.64 21.21
N ASP A 94 3.68 0.59 22.38
CA ASP A 94 4.85 -0.24 22.65
C ASP A 94 4.42 -1.67 22.95
N ILE A 95 4.91 -2.63 22.17
CA ILE A 95 4.47 -4.03 22.23
C ILE A 95 4.92 -4.68 23.54
N SER A 96 6.10 -4.34 24.05
CA SER A 96 6.69 -4.99 25.23
C SER A 96 6.04 -4.49 26.52
N THR A 97 5.96 -3.17 26.69
CA THR A 97 5.47 -2.51 27.89
C THR A 97 3.95 -2.30 27.89
N LYS A 98 3.29 -2.54 26.75
CA LYS A 98 1.87 -2.21 26.52
C LYS A 98 1.54 -0.73 26.67
N LYS A 99 2.56 0.14 26.71
CA LYS A 99 2.37 1.57 26.87
C LYS A 99 1.84 2.21 25.59
N LYS A 100 0.78 3.00 25.71
CA LYS A 100 0.23 3.82 24.63
C LYS A 100 0.60 5.29 24.86
N ILE A 101 1.04 5.97 23.80
CA ILE A 101 1.31 7.41 23.81
C ILE A 101 0.70 8.09 22.59
N SER A 102 0.32 9.35 22.72
CA SER A 102 0.01 10.21 21.57
C SER A 102 1.28 10.91 21.11
N ILE A 103 1.60 10.75 19.82
CA ILE A 103 2.73 11.44 19.18
C ILE A 103 2.31 12.85 18.79
N LYS A 104 1.17 12.96 18.11
CA LYS A 104 0.66 14.23 17.57
C LYS A 104 -0.85 14.21 17.51
N GLU A 105 -1.45 15.37 17.76
CA GLU A 105 -2.87 15.65 17.56
C GLU A 105 -3.05 16.63 16.40
N PHE A 106 -4.06 16.39 15.58
CA PHE A 106 -4.42 17.18 14.42
C PHE A 106 -5.85 17.73 14.60
N LYS A 107 -6.17 18.79 13.85
CA LYS A 107 -7.55 19.31 13.80
C LYS A 107 -8.50 18.34 13.09
N ASN A 108 -7.98 17.63 12.10
CA ASN A 108 -8.70 16.67 11.26
C ASN A 108 -8.04 15.29 11.29
N ASN A 109 -8.66 14.30 10.63
CA ASN A 109 -8.23 12.90 10.69
C ASN A 109 -6.93 12.68 9.91
N PRO A 110 -5.83 12.29 10.57
CA PRO A 110 -4.62 11.90 9.87
C PRO A 110 -4.71 10.44 9.40
N ASN A 111 -4.17 10.15 8.23
CA ASN A 111 -3.91 8.80 7.75
C ASN A 111 -2.39 8.55 7.72
N ILE A 112 -1.93 7.40 8.21
CA ILE A 112 -0.52 7.04 8.16
C ILE A 112 -0.21 6.43 6.79
N CYS A 113 0.59 7.15 6.01
CA CYS A 113 1.09 6.66 4.73
C CYS A 113 2.23 5.65 4.96
N ALA A 114 3.21 6.03 5.79
CA ALA A 114 4.39 5.23 6.05
C ALA A 114 5.10 5.62 7.36
N VAL A 115 5.98 4.74 7.83
CA VAL A 115 6.96 5.04 8.88
C VAL A 115 8.34 4.68 8.35
N ARG A 116 9.29 5.60 8.44
CA ARG A 116 10.66 5.40 7.98
C ARG A 116 11.62 6.12 8.93
N ASP A 117 12.66 5.41 9.34
CA ASP A 117 13.67 5.90 10.28
C ASP A 117 13.03 6.44 11.58
N GLU A 118 13.19 7.73 11.84
CA GLU A 118 12.62 8.44 13.00
C GLU A 118 11.37 9.26 12.66
N TYR A 119 10.79 9.06 11.47
CA TYR A 119 9.68 9.86 10.96
C TYR A 119 8.43 9.03 10.66
N ILE A 120 7.27 9.66 10.88
CA ILE A 120 5.96 9.20 10.44
C ILE A 120 5.48 10.14 9.34
N TYR A 121 5.04 9.56 8.22
CA TYR A 121 4.54 10.27 7.06
C TYR A 121 3.02 10.14 7.04
N VAL A 122 2.33 11.27 7.03
CA VAL A 122 0.88 11.30 7.18
C VAL A 122 0.25 12.23 6.16
N THR A 123 -0.91 11.82 5.65
CA THR A 123 -1.86 12.71 4.99
C THR A 123 -2.90 13.17 5.99
N VAL A 124 -3.36 14.41 5.87
CA VAL A 124 -4.42 14.96 6.72
C VAL A 124 -5.53 15.45 5.82
N TYR A 125 -6.68 14.79 5.91
CA TYR A 125 -7.87 15.19 5.17
C TYR A 125 -8.52 16.35 5.90
N PRO A 126 -8.69 17.53 5.31
CA PRO A 126 -9.64 18.48 5.84
C PRO A 126 -11.00 17.78 5.83
N PHE A 127 -11.67 17.69 6.97
CA PHE A 127 -13.06 17.28 7.01
C PHE A 127 -13.82 18.50 7.47
N ASP A 128 -14.61 19.05 6.57
CA ASP A 128 -15.54 20.14 6.84
C ASP A 128 -16.89 19.67 6.33
N GLU A 129 -17.81 19.40 7.22
CA GLU A 129 -19.14 18.86 6.90
C GLU A 129 -19.92 19.68 5.85
N ASN A 130 -19.50 20.92 5.57
CA ASN A 130 -20.10 21.82 4.60
C ASN A 130 -19.28 22.00 3.30
N HIS A 131 -18.17 21.28 3.12
CA HIS A 131 -17.32 21.42 1.95
C HIS A 131 -17.89 20.66 0.74
N GLU A 132 -18.17 21.39 -0.33
CA GLU A 132 -18.53 20.82 -1.62
C GLU A 132 -17.26 20.51 -2.44
N GLY A 133 -17.15 19.27 -2.94
CA GLY A 133 -16.04 18.83 -3.80
C GLY A 133 -14.93 18.08 -3.08
N ALA A 134 -13.82 17.86 -3.78
CA ALA A 134 -12.68 17.11 -3.25
C ALA A 134 -11.99 17.87 -2.11
N TYR A 135 -11.64 17.15 -1.04
CA TYR A 135 -10.82 17.69 0.03
C TYR A 135 -9.34 17.64 -0.35
N GLU A 136 -8.72 18.81 -0.54
CA GLU A 136 -7.27 18.89 -0.73
C GLU A 136 -6.56 18.30 0.48
N THR A 137 -5.85 17.21 0.29
CA THR A 137 -5.20 16.50 1.39
C THR A 137 -3.78 17.01 1.56
N ASP A 138 -3.41 17.47 2.75
CA ASP A 138 -2.03 17.92 2.98
C ASP A 138 -1.15 16.76 3.44
N PHE A 139 0.09 16.73 2.96
CA PHE A 139 1.08 15.70 3.28
C PHE A 139 2.19 16.22 4.19
N TYR A 140 2.38 15.55 5.33
CA TYR A 140 3.31 15.95 6.38
C TYR A 140 4.30 14.84 6.72
N LYS A 141 5.48 15.24 7.23
CA LYS A 141 6.35 14.38 8.04
C LYS A 141 6.37 14.83 9.50
N ILE A 142 6.40 13.86 10.40
CA ILE A 142 6.43 14.07 11.85
C ILE A 142 7.66 13.38 12.41
N ASN A 143 8.52 14.08 13.15
CA ASN A 143 9.62 13.47 13.87
C ASN A 143 9.10 12.81 15.16
N MET A 144 9.40 11.53 15.38
CA MET A 144 8.88 10.78 16.53
C MET A 144 9.49 11.18 17.87
N LYS A 145 10.69 11.76 17.87
CA LYS A 145 11.44 12.12 19.09
C LYS A 145 11.00 13.47 19.63
N ASN A 146 11.02 14.52 18.80
CA ASN A 146 10.71 15.89 19.21
C ASN A 146 9.28 16.32 18.84
N LYS A 147 8.52 15.48 18.10
CA LYS A 147 7.13 15.73 17.68
C LYS A 147 6.96 16.90 16.70
N GLU A 148 8.06 17.42 16.17
CA GLU A 148 8.02 18.46 15.14
C GLU A 148 7.33 17.94 13.89
N THR A 149 6.54 18.80 13.28
CA THR A 149 5.74 18.50 12.09
C THR A 149 6.17 19.43 10.97
N LYS A 150 6.40 18.89 9.78
CA LYS A 150 6.74 19.66 8.59
C LYS A 150 5.83 19.27 7.44
N LEU A 151 5.20 20.27 6.83
CA LEU A 151 4.47 20.13 5.56
C LEU A 151 5.47 19.81 4.45
N LEU A 152 5.16 18.78 3.65
CA LEU A 152 5.97 18.34 2.51
C LEU A 152 5.34 18.71 1.18
N ALA A 153 4.02 18.57 1.06
CA ALA A 153 3.26 18.97 -0.12
C ALA A 153 1.82 19.29 0.27
N LYS A 154 1.22 20.25 -0.43
CA LYS A 154 -0.22 20.51 -0.40
C LYS A 154 -0.91 19.67 -1.46
N ASN A 155 -2.18 19.34 -1.24
CA ASN A 155 -2.99 18.55 -2.15
C ASN A 155 -2.22 17.32 -2.69
N ALA A 156 -1.82 16.42 -1.78
CA ALA A 156 -1.00 15.26 -2.03
C ALA A 156 -1.62 14.01 -1.41
N SER A 157 -1.92 13.06 -2.27
CA SER A 157 -2.46 11.75 -1.96
C SER A 157 -1.64 10.64 -2.63
N SER A 158 -2.04 9.40 -2.38
CA SER A 158 -1.42 8.22 -2.94
C SER A 158 0.05 7.99 -2.60
N ILE A 159 0.50 8.49 -1.44
CA ILE A 159 1.92 8.65 -1.13
C ILE A 159 2.70 7.32 -1.23
N VAL A 160 3.75 7.30 -2.05
CA VAL A 160 4.73 6.19 -2.13
C VAL A 160 6.14 6.71 -1.82
N LEU A 161 6.76 6.11 -0.80
CA LEU A 161 8.14 6.42 -0.41
C LEU A 161 9.12 5.55 -1.21
N ALA A 162 10.08 6.18 -1.89
CA ALA A 162 11.23 5.54 -2.50
C ALA A 162 12.51 5.84 -1.71
N GLU A 163 13.65 5.29 -2.14
CA GLU A 163 14.93 5.42 -1.43
C GLU A 163 15.29 6.88 -1.14
N ASN A 164 15.23 7.76 -2.14
CA ASN A 164 15.62 9.17 -2.02
C ASN A 164 14.47 10.18 -2.24
N ASN A 165 13.37 9.71 -2.83
CA ASN A 165 12.27 10.57 -3.26
C ASN A 165 10.94 10.06 -2.69
N ILE A 166 9.94 10.93 -2.68
CA ILE A 166 8.55 10.60 -2.38
C ILE A 166 7.74 10.91 -3.62
N PHE A 167 6.87 9.99 -4.01
CA PHE A 167 5.92 10.16 -5.10
C PHE A 167 4.51 10.40 -4.55
N TYR A 168 3.77 11.27 -5.21
CA TYR A 168 2.38 11.58 -4.87
C TYR A 168 1.59 12.01 -6.10
N ARG A 169 0.26 11.91 -6.01
CA ARG A 169 -0.68 12.55 -6.95
C ARG A 169 -1.54 13.57 -6.21
N PRO A 170 -2.11 14.56 -6.90
CA PRO A 170 -3.14 15.41 -6.31
C PRO A 170 -4.31 14.61 -5.77
N THR A 171 -4.94 15.08 -4.70
CA THR A 171 -6.25 14.55 -4.29
C THR A 171 -7.29 15.07 -5.26
N THR A 172 -8.14 14.18 -5.76
CA THR A 172 -9.24 14.51 -6.65
C THR A 172 -10.36 13.48 -6.48
N THR A 173 -11.59 13.87 -6.80
CA THR A 173 -12.70 12.94 -7.01
C THR A 173 -12.77 12.41 -8.44
N ASP A 174 -11.96 12.98 -9.34
CA ASP A 174 -11.83 12.53 -10.72
C ASP A 174 -11.05 11.21 -10.78
N VAL A 175 -11.67 10.21 -11.42
CA VAL A 175 -11.07 8.89 -11.61
C VAL A 175 -10.08 8.87 -12.78
N SER A 176 -10.03 9.94 -13.59
CA SER A 176 -9.12 10.07 -14.71
C SER A 176 -7.65 10.15 -14.26
N GLY A 177 -6.75 9.89 -15.20
CA GLY A 177 -5.31 10.02 -15.00
C GLY A 177 -4.91 11.39 -14.44
N GLN A 178 -4.14 11.38 -13.35
CA GLN A 178 -3.67 12.59 -12.68
C GLN A 178 -2.14 12.73 -12.80
N PRO A 179 -1.60 13.96 -12.73
CA PRO A 179 -0.17 14.14 -12.79
C PRO A 179 0.51 13.47 -11.60
N LEU A 180 1.58 12.71 -11.89
CA LEU A 180 2.42 12.08 -10.88
C LEU A 180 3.60 13.01 -10.58
N TYR A 181 3.76 13.37 -9.31
CA TYR A 181 4.83 14.23 -8.84
C TYR A 181 5.85 13.46 -8.00
N SER A 182 7.05 14.01 -7.91
CA SER A 182 8.13 13.58 -7.03
C SER A 182 8.73 14.76 -6.28
N ILE A 183 9.05 14.57 -5.01
CA ILE A 183 9.76 15.52 -4.14
C ILE A 183 10.82 14.77 -3.32
N ASP A 184 11.77 15.50 -2.75
CA ASP A 184 12.67 14.94 -1.75
C ASP A 184 12.01 14.84 -0.36
N TYR A 185 12.69 14.19 0.58
CA TYR A 185 12.24 14.06 1.98
C TYR A 185 12.18 15.38 2.77
N ASN A 186 12.59 16.50 2.17
CA ASN A 186 12.47 17.85 2.71
C ASN A 186 11.34 18.66 2.06
N GLY A 187 10.58 18.08 1.13
CA GLY A 187 9.51 18.77 0.42
C GLY A 187 10.03 19.74 -0.64
N LYS A 188 11.26 19.55 -1.10
CA LYS A 188 11.89 20.35 -2.17
C LYS A 188 12.04 19.51 -3.43
N ASN A 189 12.59 20.12 -4.48
CA ASN A 189 12.90 19.48 -5.76
C ASN A 189 11.67 18.85 -6.43
N LEU A 190 10.56 19.59 -6.44
CA LEU A 190 9.33 19.18 -7.11
C LEU A 190 9.59 18.89 -8.59
N LYS A 191 9.24 17.68 -9.01
CA LYS A 191 9.34 17.21 -10.40
C LYS A 191 8.06 16.51 -10.82
N LYS A 192 7.52 16.86 -11.99
CA LYS A 192 6.44 16.10 -12.63
C LYS A 192 7.03 14.92 -13.41
N ILE A 193 6.51 13.73 -13.19
CA ILE A 193 6.98 12.46 -13.77
C ILE A 193 6.16 12.07 -15.02
N SER A 194 4.84 12.23 -14.94
CA SER A 194 3.89 11.97 -16.05
C SER A 194 2.62 12.75 -15.80
N ASP A 195 1.81 12.98 -16.84
CA ASP A 195 0.64 13.86 -16.79
C ASP A 195 -0.66 13.18 -16.33
N ASP A 196 -0.78 11.87 -16.58
CA ASP A 196 -2.06 11.15 -16.65
C ASP A 196 -2.01 9.78 -15.97
N VAL A 197 -1.44 9.72 -14.75
CA VAL A 197 -1.25 8.48 -13.98
C VAL A 197 -2.46 8.12 -13.15
N ILE A 198 -2.95 6.89 -13.32
CA ILE A 198 -4.05 6.33 -12.54
C ILE A 198 -3.58 5.41 -11.39
N HIS A 199 -2.41 4.80 -11.54
CA HIS A 199 -1.83 3.87 -10.58
C HIS A 199 -0.31 3.88 -10.68
N TYR A 200 0.38 3.77 -9.55
CA TYR A 200 1.84 3.64 -9.53
C TYR A 200 2.34 2.98 -8.27
N GLN A 201 3.56 2.44 -8.35
CA GLN A 201 4.26 1.84 -7.23
C GLN A 201 5.76 1.77 -7.50
N VAL A 202 6.53 1.63 -6.42
CA VAL A 202 7.99 1.47 -6.51
C VAL A 202 8.35 0.03 -6.13
N ILE A 203 8.95 -0.69 -7.07
CA ILE A 203 9.40 -2.07 -6.88
C ILE A 203 10.88 -2.15 -7.27
N ASN A 204 11.72 -2.69 -6.40
CA ASN A 204 13.15 -2.92 -6.67
C ASN A 204 13.86 -1.68 -7.25
N LYS A 205 13.65 -0.52 -6.62
CA LYS A 205 14.22 0.78 -7.04
C LYS A 205 13.82 1.26 -8.44
N LYS A 206 12.72 0.75 -8.99
CA LYS A 206 12.11 1.21 -10.23
C LYS A 206 10.69 1.70 -9.96
N LEU A 207 10.29 2.74 -10.68
CA LEU A 207 8.92 3.26 -10.65
C LEU A 207 8.13 2.60 -11.77
N TYR A 208 7.05 1.91 -11.40
CA TYR A 208 6.07 1.35 -12.32
C TYR A 208 4.81 2.20 -12.24
N PHE A 209 4.26 2.59 -13.37
CA PHE A 209 3.06 3.42 -13.40
C PHE A 209 2.20 3.13 -14.63
N VAL A 210 0.90 3.36 -14.46
CA VAL A 210 -0.11 3.19 -15.50
C VAL A 210 -0.64 4.57 -15.87
N THR A 211 -0.62 4.87 -17.16
CA THR A 211 -1.31 6.03 -17.70
C THR A 211 -2.61 5.63 -18.38
N GLU A 212 -3.57 6.53 -18.46
CA GLU A 212 -4.85 6.30 -19.12
C GLU A 212 -5.15 7.42 -20.11
N SER A 213 -5.48 7.05 -21.35
CA SER A 213 -6.02 8.00 -22.33
C SER A 213 -7.46 8.34 -21.99
N ILE A 214 -7.74 9.64 -21.75
CA ILE A 214 -9.07 10.16 -21.44
C ILE A 214 -10.09 9.86 -22.55
N GLN A 215 -9.65 9.72 -23.81
CA GLN A 215 -10.56 9.48 -24.94
C GLN A 215 -11.05 8.04 -25.03
N ASP A 216 -10.18 7.07 -24.75
CA ASP A 216 -10.43 5.67 -25.10
C ASP A 216 -10.41 4.72 -23.90
N PHE A 217 -10.14 5.22 -22.68
CA PHE A 217 -9.93 4.42 -21.46
C PHE A 217 -8.85 3.33 -21.62
N ILE A 218 -7.98 3.50 -22.61
CA ILE A 218 -6.86 2.61 -22.88
C ILE A 218 -5.75 2.92 -21.88
N GLN A 219 -5.29 1.86 -21.21
CA GLN A 219 -4.23 1.95 -20.21
C GLN A 219 -2.89 1.52 -20.78
N THR A 220 -1.84 2.27 -20.46
CA THR A 220 -0.47 1.97 -20.86
C THR A 220 0.42 1.83 -19.64
N VAL A 221 1.18 0.73 -19.57
CA VAL A 221 2.05 0.44 -18.42
C VAL A 221 3.49 0.80 -18.75
N TYR A 222 4.10 1.61 -17.88
CA TYR A 222 5.47 2.06 -17.98
C TYR A 222 6.32 1.61 -16.79
N VAL A 223 7.62 1.52 -17.03
CA VAL A 223 8.67 1.46 -16.02
C VAL A 223 9.66 2.59 -16.25
N SER A 224 10.22 3.14 -15.18
CA SER A 224 11.29 4.15 -15.22
C SER A 224 12.23 4.02 -14.02
N ASN A 225 13.35 4.74 -14.06
CA ASN A 225 14.13 5.03 -12.87
C ASN A 225 13.31 5.89 -11.89
N VAL A 226 13.65 5.86 -10.60
CA VAL A 226 12.95 6.66 -9.57
C VAL A 226 13.18 8.18 -9.68
N ASP A 227 14.02 8.62 -10.60
CA ASP A 227 14.16 10.02 -10.99
C ASP A 227 13.31 10.36 -12.24
N GLY A 228 12.57 9.41 -12.80
CA GLY A 228 11.77 9.54 -14.01
C GLY A 228 12.54 9.37 -15.33
N THR A 229 13.84 9.08 -15.29
CA THR A 229 14.63 8.76 -16.49
C THR A 229 14.38 7.33 -16.96
N ASP A 230 14.81 7.00 -18.18
CA ASP A 230 14.65 5.68 -18.80
C ASP A 230 13.20 5.15 -18.81
N LYS A 231 12.22 6.05 -19.04
CA LYS A 231 10.81 5.66 -19.21
C LYS A 231 10.68 4.70 -20.40
N LYS A 232 10.14 3.51 -20.14
CA LYS A 232 9.92 2.44 -21.12
C LYS A 232 8.53 1.85 -20.96
N GLN A 233 7.83 1.69 -22.07
CA GLN A 233 6.56 0.96 -22.12
C GLN A 233 6.83 -0.54 -21.95
N LEU A 234 6.09 -1.21 -21.06
CA LEU A 234 6.29 -2.63 -20.73
C LEU A 234 5.52 -3.60 -21.63
N ALA A 235 4.36 -3.16 -22.11
CA ALA A 235 3.45 -3.93 -22.93
C ALA A 235 2.70 -3.00 -23.89
N GLY A 236 2.07 -3.57 -24.92
CA GLY A 236 1.11 -2.81 -25.72
C GLY A 236 -0.05 -2.29 -24.88
N ASN A 237 -0.90 -1.50 -25.52
CA ASN A 237 -2.10 -0.92 -24.92
C ASN A 237 -3.00 -2.00 -24.29
N ILE A 238 -3.51 -1.73 -23.10
CA ILE A 238 -4.42 -2.60 -22.35
C ILE A 238 -5.80 -1.95 -22.38
N ASP A 239 -6.75 -2.64 -23.00
CA ASP A 239 -8.17 -2.29 -22.96
C ASP A 239 -8.78 -2.88 -21.69
N GLY A 240 -8.60 -2.17 -20.57
CA GLY A 240 -8.92 -2.69 -19.26
C GLY A 240 -8.35 -1.88 -18.10
N TYR A 241 -8.72 -2.26 -16.88
CA TYR A 241 -8.23 -1.67 -15.65
C TYR A 241 -7.07 -2.49 -15.06
N VAL A 242 -5.86 -1.92 -15.11
CA VAL A 242 -4.65 -2.48 -14.50
C VAL A 242 -4.68 -2.22 -13.00
N TYR A 243 -4.90 -3.28 -12.24
CA TYR A 243 -4.97 -3.21 -10.77
C TYR A 243 -3.68 -3.66 -10.07
N ASN A 244 -2.74 -4.31 -10.78
CA ASN A 244 -1.44 -4.68 -10.23
C ASN A 244 -0.34 -4.78 -11.28
N ILE A 245 0.90 -4.50 -10.85
CA ILE A 245 2.11 -4.69 -11.66
C ILE A 245 3.15 -5.41 -10.82
N THR A 246 3.88 -6.34 -11.41
CA THR A 246 5.11 -6.91 -10.84
C THR A 246 6.25 -6.74 -11.86
N PRO A 247 7.51 -7.01 -11.50
CA PRO A 247 8.60 -7.01 -12.46
C PRO A 247 8.42 -8.02 -13.61
N THR A 248 7.53 -9.01 -13.45
CA THR A 248 7.33 -10.10 -14.40
C THR A 248 5.97 -10.11 -15.09
N ASP A 249 4.94 -9.52 -14.47
CA ASP A 249 3.56 -9.66 -14.92
C ASP A 249 2.75 -8.38 -14.71
N ILE A 250 1.73 -8.19 -15.55
CA ILE A 250 0.69 -7.16 -15.41
C ILE A 250 -0.64 -7.86 -15.14
N TYR A 251 -1.39 -7.38 -14.16
CA TYR A 251 -2.72 -7.91 -13.82
C TYR A 251 -3.79 -6.87 -14.08
N TYR A 252 -4.83 -7.27 -14.80
CA TYR A 252 -5.89 -6.36 -15.24
C TYR A 252 -7.24 -7.06 -15.36
N SER A 253 -8.31 -6.28 -15.30
CA SER A 253 -9.67 -6.68 -15.69
C SER A 253 -10.04 -5.98 -17.00
N VAL A 254 -10.91 -6.59 -17.80
CA VAL A 254 -11.37 -5.99 -19.07
C VAL A 254 -12.68 -5.26 -18.82
N ILE A 255 -12.82 -4.06 -19.35
CA ILE A 255 -14.05 -3.26 -19.23
C ILE A 255 -15.20 -4.03 -19.89
N GLY A 256 -16.34 -4.12 -19.19
CA GLY A 256 -17.49 -4.91 -19.66
C GLY A 256 -17.38 -6.42 -19.40
N ASN A 257 -16.30 -6.91 -18.77
CA ASN A 257 -16.18 -8.29 -18.32
C ASN A 257 -15.70 -8.36 -16.86
N ASP A 258 -16.65 -8.13 -15.95
CA ASP A 258 -16.46 -8.11 -14.50
C ASP A 258 -16.19 -9.50 -13.87
N THR A 259 -16.41 -10.58 -14.63
CA THR A 259 -16.25 -11.95 -14.12
C THR A 259 -14.84 -12.52 -14.24
N LYS A 260 -13.96 -11.90 -15.04
CA LYS A 260 -12.64 -12.44 -15.36
C LYS A 260 -11.52 -11.45 -15.07
N ASN A 261 -10.41 -12.00 -14.60
CA ASN A 261 -9.17 -11.28 -14.40
C ASN A 261 -8.08 -11.92 -15.26
N TYR A 262 -7.15 -11.11 -15.72
CA TYR A 262 -6.11 -11.49 -16.65
C TYR A 262 -4.73 -11.20 -16.08
N LYS A 263 -3.77 -12.05 -16.43
CA LYS A 263 -2.35 -11.88 -16.16
C LYS A 263 -1.60 -11.91 -17.49
N LEU A 264 -0.91 -10.83 -17.82
CA LEU A 264 0.02 -10.74 -18.93
C LEU A 264 1.44 -10.96 -18.44
N ASN A 265 2.11 -12.00 -18.91
CA ASN A 265 3.52 -12.21 -18.63
C ASN A 265 4.39 -11.32 -19.52
N LEU A 266 5.24 -10.48 -18.93
CA LEU A 266 6.02 -9.47 -19.64
C LEU A 266 7.09 -10.09 -20.56
N SER A 267 7.62 -11.27 -20.22
CA SER A 267 8.68 -11.92 -20.99
C SER A 267 8.15 -12.72 -22.18
N THR A 268 7.09 -13.50 -21.98
CA THR A 268 6.53 -14.40 -23.00
C THR A 268 5.38 -13.77 -23.78
N LYS A 269 4.86 -12.63 -23.30
CA LYS A 269 3.65 -11.96 -23.80
C LYS A 269 2.38 -12.82 -23.77
N LYS A 270 2.40 -13.93 -23.03
CA LYS A 270 1.23 -14.80 -22.83
C LYS A 270 0.23 -14.17 -21.86
N ILE A 271 -1.05 -14.31 -22.19
CA ILE A 271 -2.17 -13.88 -21.35
C ILE A 271 -2.85 -15.11 -20.77
N GLU A 272 -3.09 -15.09 -19.46
CA GLU A 272 -3.77 -16.17 -18.72
C GLU A 272 -4.96 -15.60 -17.94
N ILE A 273 -6.06 -16.37 -17.85
CA ILE A 273 -7.17 -16.05 -16.95
C ILE A 273 -6.77 -16.49 -15.54
N VAL A 274 -6.91 -15.59 -14.57
CA VAL A 274 -6.56 -15.81 -13.18
C VAL A 274 -7.71 -15.44 -12.25
N LYS A 275 -7.67 -15.94 -11.01
CA LYS A 275 -8.49 -15.35 -9.95
C LYS A 275 -7.91 -13.97 -9.60
N GLN A 276 -8.78 -13.02 -9.27
CA GLN A 276 -8.32 -11.72 -8.79
C GLN A 276 -7.41 -11.93 -7.59
N ILE A 277 -6.21 -11.38 -7.67
CA ILE A 277 -5.28 -11.37 -6.56
C ILE A 277 -5.64 -10.12 -5.76
N ASN A 278 -5.95 -10.29 -4.47
CA ASN A 278 -6.12 -9.15 -3.57
C ASN A 278 -4.83 -8.33 -3.59
N THR A 279 -4.89 -7.15 -4.18
CA THR A 279 -3.82 -6.18 -4.05
C THR A 279 -4.02 -5.42 -2.76
N ASN A 280 -2.92 -5.16 -2.06
CA ASN A 280 -2.88 -4.26 -0.92
C ASN A 280 -3.03 -2.77 -1.35
N VAL A 281 -3.62 -2.51 -2.52
CA VAL A 281 -3.70 -1.19 -3.14
C VAL A 281 -5.16 -0.92 -3.48
N TYR A 282 -5.97 -0.76 -2.43
CA TYR A 282 -7.23 -0.03 -2.57
C TYR A 282 -6.92 1.45 -2.32
N GLU A 283 -6.68 2.19 -3.39
CA GLU A 283 -6.97 3.62 -3.44
C GLU A 283 -8.25 3.82 -4.22
N LEU A 284 -9.37 3.51 -3.59
CA LEU A 284 -10.66 4.09 -3.92
C LEU A 284 -11.45 4.10 -2.61
N ASN A 285 -11.34 5.20 -1.85
CA ASN A 285 -12.33 5.54 -0.84
C ASN A 285 -13.14 6.70 -1.44
N TYR A 286 -14.35 6.37 -1.89
CA TYR A 286 -15.45 7.32 -1.85
C TYR A 286 -15.98 7.37 -0.41
#